data_AF-F9MMG9-F1
#
_entry.id   AF-F9MMG9-F1
#
_cell.length_a   1.000
_cell.length_b   1.000
_cell.length_c   1.000
_cell.angle_alpha   90.00
_cell.angle_beta   90.00
_cell.angle_gamma   90.00
#
_symmetry.space_group_name_H-M   'P 1'
#
loop_
_entity.id
_entity.type
_entity.pdbx_description
1 polymer ?
#
loop_
_entity_poly.entity_id
_entity_poly.type
_entity_poly.pdbx_seq_one_letter_code
_entity_poly.pdbx_strand_id
1 'polypeptide(L)' 'MNQEQAEKLYNIALSYADLKGNETVIDAYCGTGTISLYLAQKAKHVIGIEIIPAAIENAEKNAEKIM' A
#
# COMPACT_ATOMS: atom_id res chain seq x y z
N MET A 1 -5.42 14.68 -7.85
CA MET A 1 -4.65 13.44 -8.12
C MET A 1 -5.09 12.88 -9.45
N ASN A 2 -4.17 12.28 -10.24
CA ASN A 2 -4.56 11.56 -11.44
C ASN A 2 -4.81 10.09 -11.09
N GLN A 3 -6.06 9.75 -10.80
CA GLN A 3 -6.41 8.43 -10.25
C GLN A 3 -6.17 7.31 -11.26
N GLU A 4 -6.50 7.51 -12.54
CA GLU A 4 -6.30 6.50 -13.58
C GLU A 4 -4.81 6.13 -13.75
N GLN A 5 -3.93 7.13 -13.69
CA GLN A 5 -2.49 6.87 -13.76
C GLN A 5 -1.95 6.20 -12.50
N ALA A 6 -2.47 6.55 -11.32
CA ALA A 6 -2.09 5.93 -10.07
C ALA A 6 -2.46 4.43 -10.06
N GLU A 7 -3.66 4.08 -10.52
CA GLU A 7 -4.09 2.67 -10.63
C GLU A 7 -3.19 1.87 -11.59
N LYS A 8 -2.79 2.46 -12.73
CA LYS A 8 -1.83 1.83 -13.66
C LYS A 8 -0.48 1.61 -13.00
N LEU A 9 0.03 2.60 -12.26
CA LEU A 9 1.28 2.48 -11.51
C LEU A 9 1.21 1.34 -10.48
N TYR A 10 0.12 1.25 -9.72
CA TYR A 10 -0.05 0.22 -8.70
C TYR A 10 -0.10 -1.19 -9.31
N ASN A 11 -0.78 -1.35 -10.45
CA ASN A 11 -0.80 -2.62 -11.18
C ASN A 11 0.58 -3.04 -11.68
N ILE A 12 1.39 -2.09 -12.18
CA ILE A 12 2.77 -2.37 -12.60
C ILE A 12 3.61 -2.80 -11.41
N ALA A 13 3.52 -2.08 -10.28
CA ALA A 13 4.23 -2.43 -9.06
C ALA A 13 3.85 -3.84 -8.57
N LEU A 14 2.56 -4.17 -8.58
CA LEU A 14 2.04 -5.49 -8.20
C LEU A 14 2.54 -6.60 -9.14
N SER A 15 2.59 -6.32 -10.44
CA SER A 15 3.12 -7.25 -11.46
C SER A 15 4.61 -7.52 -11.22
N TYR A 16 5.40 -6.48 -10.95
CA TYR A 16 6.84 -6.63 -10.72
C TYR A 16 7.18 -7.26 -9.38
N ALA A 17 6.36 -7.03 -8.35
CA ALA A 17 6.54 -7.65 -7.04
C ALA A 17 6.27 -9.16 -7.06
N ASP A 18 5.51 -9.65 -8.05
CA ASP A 18 5.19 -11.06 -8.29
C ASP A 18 4.73 -11.82 -7.03
N LEU A 19 3.92 -11.15 -6.19
CA LEU A 19 3.47 -11.66 -4.90
C LEU A 19 2.64 -12.95 -5.06
N LYS A 20 2.98 -13.98 -4.29
CA LYS A 20 2.32 -15.29 -4.25
C LYS A 20 1.41 -15.47 -3.03
N GLY A 21 1.35 -14.50 -2.12
CA GLY A 21 0.46 -14.54 -0.95
C GLY A 21 1.13 -15.00 0.34
N ASN A 22 2.44 -15.25 0.32
CA ASN A 22 3.23 -15.62 1.48
C ASN A 22 4.26 -14.56 1.89
N GLU A 23 4.46 -13.54 1.06
CA GLU A 23 5.46 -12.50 1.24
C GLU A 23 5.02 -11.44 2.26
N THR A 24 6.02 -10.83 2.90
CA THR A 24 5.87 -9.60 3.66
C THR A 24 6.41 -8.44 2.84
N VAL A 25 5.57 -7.46 2.54
CA VAL A 25 5.93 -6.26 1.80
C VAL A 25 6.33 -5.16 2.78
N ILE A 26 7.40 -4.44 2.47
CA ILE A 26 7.77 -3.19 3.16
C ILE A 26 7.52 -2.05 2.19
N ASP A 27 6.62 -1.14 2.55
CA ASP A 27 6.32 0.08 1.79
C ASP A 27 6.97 1.26 2.50
N ALA A 28 8.13 1.68 2.00
CA ALA A 28 8.87 2.81 2.56
C ALA A 28 8.33 4.14 2.01
N TYR A 29 8.12 5.10 2.90
CA TYR A 29 7.47 6.39 2.60
C TYR A 29 6.01 6.21 2.15
N CYS A 30 5.26 5.39 2.89
CA CYS A 30 3.94 4.94 2.47
C CYS A 30 2.87 6.05 2.49
N GLY A 31 3.15 7.23 3.06
CA GLY A 31 2.21 8.32 3.15
C GLY A 31 0.91 7.90 3.82
N THR A 32 -0.23 8.10 3.15
CA THR A 32 -1.56 7.68 3.63
C THR A 32 -1.92 6.23 3.29
N GLY A 33 -0.92 5.42 2.88
CA GLY A 33 -1.03 3.96 2.75
C GLY A 33 -1.69 3.47 1.46
N THR A 34 -1.86 4.30 0.42
CA THR A 34 -2.61 3.89 -0.79
C THR A 34 -1.97 2.71 -1.52
N ILE A 35 -0.64 2.67 -1.65
CA ILE A 35 0.09 1.54 -2.24
C ILE A 35 0.07 0.36 -1.29
N SER A 36 0.40 0.57 -0.02
CA SER A 36 0.35 -0.45 1.04
C SER A 36 -0.95 -1.26 1.01
N LEU A 37 -2.10 -0.57 1.02
CA LEU A 37 -3.43 -1.19 1.02
C LEU A 37 -3.75 -1.90 -0.29
N TYR A 38 -3.24 -1.39 -1.41
CA TYR A 38 -3.37 -2.06 -2.70
C TYR A 38 -2.59 -3.38 -2.73
N LEU A 39 -1.35 -3.39 -2.23
CA LEU A 39 -0.49 -4.57 -2.17
C LEU A 39 -1.00 -5.60 -1.14
N ALA A 40 -1.68 -5.16 -0.07
CA ALA A 40 -2.25 -6.02 0.96
C ALA A 40 -3.30 -7.01 0.42
N GLN A 41 -3.90 -6.75 -0.75
CA GLN A 41 -4.80 -7.69 -1.42
C GLN A 41 -4.11 -8.98 -1.90
N LYS A 42 -2.78 -8.96 -2.07
CA LYS A 42 -2.00 -10.11 -2.55
C LYS A 42 -0.82 -10.51 -1.65
N ALA A 43 -0.36 -9.63 -0.77
CA ALA A 43 0.68 -9.97 0.20
C ALA A 43 0.10 -10.71 1.41
N LYS A 44 0.95 -11.45 2.15
CA LYS A 44 0.54 -11.98 3.46
C LYS A 44 0.47 -10.89 4.51
N HIS A 45 1.47 -10.02 4.51
CA HIS A 45 1.58 -8.88 5.41
C HIS A 45 2.16 -7.68 4.65
N VAL A 46 1.72 -6.48 5.02
CA VAL A 46 2.31 -5.22 4.54
C VAL A 46 2.69 -4.37 5.73
N ILE A 47 3.90 -3.84 5.72
CA ILE A 47 4.44 -2.95 6.74
C ILE A 47 4.71 -1.61 6.06
N GLY A 48 3.91 -0.59 6.40
CA GLY A 48 4.12 0.77 5.95
C GLY A 48 5.06 1.54 6.89
N ILE A 49 6.03 2.25 6.34
CA ILE A 49 6.95 3.12 7.10
C ILE A 49 6.76 4.56 6.62
N GLU A 50 6.40 5.44 7.54
CA GLU A 50 6.18 6.86 7.28
C GLU A 50 6.66 7.67 8.49
N ILE A 51 7.15 8.89 8.25
CA ILE A 51 7.69 9.77 9.29
C ILE A 51 6.66 10.83 9.72
N ILE A 52 5.71 11.18 8.86
CA ILE A 52 4.71 12.22 9.11
C ILE A 52 3.53 11.62 9.89
N PRO A 53 3.31 11.97 11.18
CA PRO A 53 2.30 11.31 12.02
C PRO A 53 0.87 11.45 11.49
N ALA A 54 0.52 12.60 10.91
CA ALA A 54 -0.79 12.81 10.32
C ALA A 54 -1.05 11.92 9.09
N ALA A 55 0.01 11.53 8.36
CA ALA A 55 -0.11 10.60 7.25
C ALA A 55 -0.32 9.17 7.76
N ILE A 56 0.39 8.78 8.83
CA ILE A 56 0.21 7.49 9.52
C ILE A 56 -1.22 7.34 10.03
N GLU A 57 -1.75 8.34 10.76
CA GLU A 57 -3.13 8.30 11.26
C GLU A 57 -4.15 8.15 10.12
N ASN A 58 -3.91 8.82 8.98
CA ASN A 58 -4.76 8.63 7.80
C ASN A 58 -4.61 7.23 7.17
N ALA A 59 -3.40 6.67 7.15
CA ALA A 59 -3.15 5.32 6.66
C ALA A 59 -3.87 4.26 7.51
N GLU A 60 -3.81 4.39 8.84
CA GLU A 60 -4.52 3.52 9.78
C GLU A 60 -6.04 3.59 9.56
N LYS A 61 -6.61 4.81 9.47
CA LYS A 61 -8.03 5.01 9.16
C LYS A 61 -8.42 4.45 7.79
N ASN A 62 -7.54 4.51 6.80
CA ASN A 62 -7.80 3.94 5.48
C ASN A 62 -7.77 2.41 5.53
N ALA A 63 -6.88 1.82 6.31
CA ALA A 63 -6.80 0.38 6.53
C ALA A 63 -8.09 -0.17 7.16
N GLU A 64 -8.61 0.51 8.19
CA GLU A 64 -9.87 0.14 8.87
C GLU A 64 -11.11 0.23 7.97
N LYS A 65 -11.10 1.08 6.95
CA LYS A 65 -12.23 1.23 6.01
C LYS A 65 -12.27 0.15 4.94
N ILE A 66 -11.12 -0.43 4.61
CA ILE A 66 -10.93 -1.32 3.45
C ILE A 66 -10.85 -2.79 3.87
N MET A 67 -10.47 -3.08 5.13
CA MET A 67 -10.52 -4.42 5.73
C MET A 67 -11.85 -4.70 6.44
#